data_AF-A0A3B4ZBH0-F1
#
_entry.id   AF-A0A3B4ZBH0-F1
#
_cell.length_a   1.000
_cell.length_b   1.000
_cell.length_c   1.000
_cell.angle_alpha   90.00
_cell.angle_beta   90.00
_cell.angle_gamma   90.00
#
_symmetry.space_group_name_H-M   'P 1'
#
loop_
_entity.id
_entity.type
_entity.pdbx_description
1 polymer ?
#
loop_
_entity_poly.entity_id
_entity_poly.type
_entity_poly.pdbx_seq_one_letter_code
_entity_poly.pdbx_strand_id
1 'polypeptide(L)' 'MVKLQNLHTIQRDWSEYIVLTVKHRGRDVMTWGCMSPRGVREMTFIHGAMTACGYTRILTDQMTQSVQKLGT' A
#
# COMPACT_ATOMS: atom_id res chain seq x y z
N MET A 1 0.60 -19.59 -52.02
CA MET A 1 1.84 -19.47 -51.23
C MET A 1 1.96 -18.03 -50.73
N VAL A 2 1.55 -17.76 -49.49
CA VAL A 2 1.86 -16.49 -48.79
C VAL A 2 2.25 -16.85 -47.37
N LYS A 3 3.40 -16.33 -46.94
CA LYS A 3 4.21 -16.75 -45.80
C LYS A 3 3.49 -16.56 -44.45
N LEU A 4 3.48 -17.62 -43.65
CA LEU A 4 3.36 -17.53 -42.18
C LEU A 4 4.62 -16.85 -41.65
N GLN A 5 4.48 -15.72 -40.96
CA GLN A 5 5.60 -15.08 -40.25
C GLN A 5 5.23 -14.86 -38.77
N ASN A 6 5.78 -15.77 -37.96
CA ASN A 6 6.47 -15.54 -36.70
C ASN A 6 5.67 -15.08 -35.46
N LEU A 7 5.46 -16.06 -34.56
CA LEU A 7 4.90 -15.97 -33.20
C LEU A 7 5.75 -15.16 -32.18
N HIS A 8 6.64 -14.25 -32.60
CA HIS A 8 7.63 -13.61 -31.72
C HIS A 8 7.50 -12.08 -31.53
N THR A 9 6.46 -11.43 -32.03
CA THR A 9 6.29 -9.98 -31.90
C THR A 9 4.87 -9.59 -31.49
N ILE A 10 4.47 -9.97 -30.27
CA ILE A 10 3.46 -9.22 -29.52
C ILE A 10 4.17 -8.60 -28.31
N GLN A 11 5.21 -7.79 -28.58
CA GLN A 11 5.68 -6.85 -27.58
C GLN A 11 4.89 -5.58 -27.84
N ARG A 12 3.73 -5.46 -27.18
CA ARG A 12 2.89 -4.25 -27.29
C ARG A 12 3.65 -3.10 -26.63
N ASP A 13 4.24 -2.26 -27.45
CA ASP A 13 4.81 -1.00 -27.02
C ASP A 13 3.65 -0.05 -26.71
N TRP A 14 3.34 0.09 -25.41
CA TRP A 14 2.28 0.98 -24.92
C TRP A 14 2.80 2.40 -24.63
N SER A 15 4.06 2.69 -24.99
CA SER A 15 4.68 3.99 -24.71
C SER A 15 3.93 5.18 -25.33
N GLU A 16 3.22 4.96 -26.44
CA GLU A 16 2.40 5.99 -27.09
C GLU A 16 1.09 6.33 -26.33
N TYR A 17 0.65 5.48 -25.40
CA TYR A 17 -0.63 5.64 -24.68
C TYR A 17 -0.48 5.86 -23.17
N ILE A 18 0.73 5.80 -22.63
CA ILE A 18 1.01 5.95 -21.19
C ILE A 18 1.96 7.12 -20.98
N VAL A 19 1.47 8.17 -20.32
CA VAL A 19 2.31 9.27 -19.86
C VAL A 19 2.94 8.89 -18.52
N LEU A 20 4.26 9.02 -18.41
CA LEU A 20 4.98 8.80 -17.17
C LEU A 20 4.46 9.76 -16.09
N THR A 21 4.05 9.19 -14.95
CA THR A 21 3.64 9.96 -13.77
C THR A 21 4.24 9.34 -12.53
N VAL A 22 4.60 10.19 -11.55
CA VAL A 22 5.07 9.74 -10.24
C VAL A 22 3.94 9.10 -9.45
N LYS A 23 2.69 9.55 -9.65
CA LYS A 23 1.52 9.04 -8.95
C LYS A 23 0.26 9.17 -9.80
N HIS A 24 -0.55 8.13 -9.85
CA HIS A 24 -1.84 8.18 -10.53
C HIS A 24 -2.84 9.03 -9.74
N ARG A 25 -3.82 9.58 -10.47
CA ARG A 25 -5.00 10.18 -9.82
C ARG A 25 -5.83 9.09 -9.15
N GLY A 26 -6.49 9.41 -8.05
CA GLY A 26 -7.24 8.47 -7.25
C GLY A 26 -7.34 8.94 -5.80
N ARG A 27 -7.79 8.05 -4.91
CA ARG A 27 -7.74 8.28 -3.47
C ARG A 27 -6.54 7.56 -2.89
N ASP A 28 -5.82 8.24 -2.01
CA ASP A 28 -4.79 7.61 -1.18
C ASP A 28 -5.37 7.30 0.20
N VAL A 29 -4.72 6.38 0.90
CA VAL A 29 -5.01 6.05 2.28
C VAL A 29 -3.76 6.24 3.13
N MET A 30 -3.95 6.69 4.36
CA MET A 30 -2.91 6.69 5.37
C MET A 30 -3.24 5.61 6.39
N THR A 31 -2.25 4.82 6.79
CA THR A 31 -2.44 3.76 7.79
C THR A 31 -1.40 3.87 8.89
N TRP A 32 -1.77 3.43 10.09
CA TRP A 32 -0.85 3.21 11.20
C TRP A 32 -0.85 1.74 11.56
N GLY A 33 0.31 1.18 11.84
CA GLY A 33 0.44 -0.18 12.32
C GLY A 33 1.70 -0.32 13.15
N CYS A 34 1.73 -1.34 14.00
CA CYS A 34 2.91 -1.70 14.77
C CYS A 34 3.39 -3.11 14.41
N MET A 35 4.70 -3.32 14.51
CA MET A 35 5.37 -4.56 14.15
C MET A 35 6.31 -4.98 15.28
N SER A 36 6.46 -6.28 15.48
CA SER A 36 7.54 -6.88 16.27
C SER A 36 8.22 -8.01 15.47
N PRO A 37 9.29 -8.63 16.00
CA PRO A 37 9.88 -9.82 15.39
C PRO A 37 8.88 -10.97 15.12
N ARG A 38 7.74 -10.98 15.83
CA ARG A 38 6.67 -11.98 15.66
C ARG A 38 5.67 -11.63 14.54
N GLY A 39 5.81 -10.46 13.93
CA GLY A 39 4.97 -10.00 12.81
C GLY A 39 4.30 -8.65 13.04
N VAL A 40 3.40 -8.30 12.12
CA VAL A 40 2.60 -7.07 12.12
C VAL A 40 1.28 -7.29 12.87
N ARG A 41 0.84 -6.30 13.64
CA ARG A 41 -0.49 -6.30 14.29
C ARG A 41 -1.49 -5.46 13.49
N GLU A 42 -2.60 -5.14 14.14
CA GLU A 42 -3.73 -4.42 13.54
C GLU A 42 -3.28 -3.13 12.88
N MET A 43 -3.76 -2.91 11.66
CA MET A 43 -3.45 -1.74 10.86
C MET A 43 -4.67 -0.82 10.84
N THR A 44 -4.54 0.35 11.46
CA THR A 44 -5.57 1.36 11.57
C THR A 44 -5.57 2.26 10.34
N PHE A 45 -6.72 2.37 9.66
CA PHE A 45 -6.91 3.36 8.61
C PHE A 45 -7.15 4.74 9.20
N ILE A 46 -6.40 5.73 8.72
CA ILE A 46 -6.51 7.12 9.12
C ILE A 46 -7.26 7.87 8.03
N HIS A 47 -8.36 8.50 8.42
CA HIS A 47 -9.11 9.37 7.53
C HIS A 47 -8.44 10.76 7.49
N GLY A 48 -7.98 11.16 6.30
CA GLY A 48 -7.28 12.42 6.11
C GLY A 48 -5.84 12.39 6.65
N ALA A 49 -5.35 13.54 7.10
CA ALA A 49 -4.01 13.66 7.65
C ALA A 49 -3.98 13.28 9.15
N MET A 50 -2.92 12.59 9.56
CA MET A 50 -2.67 12.32 10.97
C MET A 50 -2.48 13.64 11.73
N THR A 51 -3.20 13.79 12.85
CA THR A 51 -2.99 14.89 13.81
C THR A 51 -2.33 14.35 15.08
N ALA A 52 -1.70 15.21 15.87
CA ALA A 52 -1.12 14.81 17.16
C ALA A 52 -2.17 14.16 18.08
N CYS A 53 -3.37 14.75 18.16
CA CYS A 53 -4.48 14.18 18.92
C CYS A 53 -4.92 12.81 18.37
N GLY A 54 -5.04 12.68 17.05
CA GLY A 54 -5.37 11.41 16.39
C GLY A 54 -4.34 10.32 16.68
N TYR A 55 -3.05 10.68 16.64
CA TYR A 55 -1.96 9.77 16.95
C TYR A 55 -2.00 9.33 18.42
N THR A 56 -2.13 10.27 19.36
CA THR A 56 -2.24 9.95 20.79
C THR A 56 -3.43 9.05 21.06
N ARG A 57 -4.57 9.28 20.42
CA ARG A 57 -5.74 8.41 20.54
C ARG A 57 -5.47 6.99 20.04
N ILE A 58 -4.84 6.86 18.86
CA ILE A 58 -4.46 5.54 18.32
C ILE A 58 -3.51 4.82 19.28
N LEU A 59 -2.55 5.51 19.88
CA LEU A 59 -1.68 4.90 20.89
C LEU A 59 -2.50 4.44 22.10
N THR A 60 -3.33 5.29 22.70
CA THR A 60 -4.15 4.92 23.86
C THR A 60 -5.04 3.70 23.57
N ASP A 61 -5.68 3.66 22.40
CA ASP A 61 -6.64 2.62 22.05
C ASP A 61 -5.97 1.30 21.63
N GLN A 62 -4.85 1.38 20.90
CA GLN A 62 -4.29 0.23 20.17
C GLN A 62 -2.93 -0.25 20.72
N MET A 63 -2.13 0.59 21.40
CA MET A 63 -0.79 0.16 21.84
C MET A 63 -0.84 -0.98 22.84
N THR A 64 -1.65 -0.86 23.89
CA THR A 64 -1.70 -1.86 24.96
C THR A 64 -2.10 -3.23 24.42
N GLN A 65 -3.13 -3.28 23.57
CA GLN A 65 -3.56 -4.51 22.93
C GLN A 65 -2.49 -5.07 21.98
N SER A 66 -1.83 -4.19 21.23
CA SER A 66 -0.78 -4.58 20.30
C SER A 66 0.42 -5.20 21.02
N VAL A 67 0.88 -4.59 22.11
CA VAL A 67 2.00 -5.07 22.92
C VAL A 67 1.66 -6.40 23.60
N GLN A 68 0.48 -6.52 24.21
CA GLN A 68 0.05 -7.79 24.81
C GLN A 68 0.01 -8.93 23.81
N LYS A 69 -0.53 -8.67 22.61
CA LYS A 69 -0.58 -9.66 21.54
C LYS A 69 0.82 -9.99 21.00
N LEU A 70 1.78 -9.05 21.02
CA LEU A 70 3.16 -9.25 20.53
C LEU A 70 4.13 -9.83 21.58
N GLY A 71 3.79 -9.78 22.86
CA GLY A 71 4.65 -10.19 23.98
C GLY A 71 4.60 -11.67 24.34
N THR A 72 3.68 -12.44 23.77
CA THR A 72 3.54 -13.91 23.94
C THR A 72 4.11 -14.67 22.77
#